data_AF-A0A257JJ12-F1
#
_entry.id   AF-A0A257JJ12-F1
#
_cell.length_a   1.000
_cell.length_b   1.000
_cell.length_c   1.000
_cell.angle_alpha   90.00
_cell.angle_beta   90.00
_cell.angle_gamma   90.00
#
_symmetry.space_group_name_H-M   'P 1'
#
loop_
_entity.id
_entity.type
_entity.pdbx_description
1 polymer ?
#
loop_
_entity_poly.entity_id
_entity_poly.type
_entity_poly.pdbx_seq_one_letter_code
_entity_poly.pdbx_strand_id
1 'polypeptide(L)'
;MTLVEKRAGLSLAIGICIFAYLTANMIDGWAIPDQEARHIWRTWLFVLVLGTVGEGALSVWANYMRKRGALEDERDEQIIARADRLGLFVGFCAINVLIWQILWQSTLPAPMLGTFNIQHLPTMFFVLMSVLFLCHGVKQVMILILGRLS
;
A
#
# COMPACT_ATOMS: atom_id res chain seq x y z
N MET A 1 20.96 -12.43 2.71
CA MET A 1 19.70 -11.74 3.04
C MET A 1 19.27 -12.08 4.45
N THR A 2 19.07 -11.07 5.29
CA THR A 2 18.57 -11.23 6.67
C THR A 2 17.12 -11.71 6.66
N LEU A 3 16.61 -12.19 7.81
CA LEU A 3 15.20 -12.57 7.93
C LEU A 3 14.26 -11.40 7.60
N VAL A 4 14.66 -10.18 8.00
CA VAL A 4 13.93 -8.94 7.77
C VAL A 4 13.83 -8.62 6.29
N GLU A 5 14.92 -8.73 5.53
CA GLU A 5 14.88 -8.51 4.08
C GLU A 5 14.02 -9.55 3.35
N LYS A 6 14.11 -10.83 3.74
CA LYS A 6 13.28 -11.89 3.14
C LYS A 6 11.80 -11.65 3.41
N ARG A 7 11.46 -11.28 4.65
CA ARG A 7 10.09 -10.91 5.03
C ARG A 7 9.60 -9.70 4.25
N ALA A 8 10.42 -8.66 4.12
CA ALA A 8 10.07 -7.46 3.37
C ALA A 8 9.84 -7.75 1.88
N GLY A 9 10.68 -8.58 1.26
CA GLY A 9 10.50 -9.02 -0.12
C GLY A 9 9.21 -9.81 -0.34
N LEU A 10 8.88 -10.74 0.56
CA LEU A 10 7.64 -11.52 0.48
C LEU A 10 6.40 -10.65 0.74
N SER A 11 6.46 -9.76 1.73
CA SER A 11 5.41 -8.79 2.04
C SER A 11 5.15 -7.86 0.85
N LEU A 12 6.21 -7.35 0.21
CA LEU A 12 6.11 -6.57 -1.01
C LEU A 12 5.44 -7.34 -2.15
N ALA A 13 5.84 -8.59 -2.38
CA ALA A 13 5.25 -9.43 -3.42
C ALA A 13 3.75 -9.68 -3.19
N ILE A 14 3.36 -10.00 -1.95
CA ILE A 14 1.96 -10.16 -1.56
C ILE A 14 1.20 -8.84 -1.76
N GLY A 15 1.76 -7.71 -1.32
CA GLY A 15 1.18 -6.38 -1.51
C GLY A 15 0.94 -6.06 -2.98
N ILE A 16 1.90 -6.37 -3.87
CA ILE A 16 1.76 -6.18 -5.32
C ILE A 16 0.65 -7.08 -5.88
N CYS A 17 0.57 -8.35 -5.49
CA CYS A 17 -0.49 -9.25 -5.94
C CYS A 17 -1.89 -8.76 -5.51
N ILE A 18 -2.03 -8.30 -4.26
CA ILE A 18 -3.31 -7.78 -3.76
C ILE A 18 -3.66 -6.46 -4.46
N PHE A 19 -2.68 -5.59 -4.70
CA PHE A 19 -2.90 -4.35 -5.45
C PHE A 19 -3.27 -4.62 -6.92
N ALA A 20 -2.67 -5.61 -7.56
CA ALA A 20 -3.04 -6.06 -8.90
C ALA A 20 -4.47 -6.58 -8.92
N TYR A 21 -4.89 -7.36 -7.91
CA TYR A 21 -6.27 -7.80 -7.75
C TYR A 21 -7.24 -6.61 -7.60
N LEU A 22 -6.91 -5.63 -6.74
CA LEU A 22 -7.71 -4.40 -6.58
C LEU A 22 -7.85 -3.67 -7.92
N THR A 23 -6.74 -3.47 -8.62
CA THR A 23 -6.70 -2.77 -9.91
C THR A 23 -7.56 -3.48 -10.95
N ALA A 24 -7.42 -4.79 -11.08
CA ALA A 24 -8.20 -5.59 -12.03
C ALA A 24 -9.71 -5.61 -11.73
N ASN A 25 -10.13 -5.37 -10.49
CA ASN A 25 -11.54 -5.30 -10.10
C ASN A 25 -12.13 -3.89 -10.15
N MET A 26 -11.30 -2.85 -10.15
CA MET A 26 -11.72 -1.45 -10.07
C MET A 26 -11.48 -0.64 -11.34
N ILE A 27 -10.54 -1.05 -12.19
CA ILE A 27 -10.20 -0.35 -13.44
C ILE A 27 -10.66 -1.19 -14.63
N ASP A 28 -11.36 -0.55 -15.56
CA ASP A 28 -11.66 -1.10 -16.88
C ASP A 28 -11.13 -0.17 -17.98
N GLY A 29 -10.29 -0.72 -18.87
CA GLY A 29 -9.48 0.04 -19.81
C GLY A 29 -8.49 0.98 -19.11
N TRP A 30 -8.89 2.24 -18.94
CA TRP A 30 -8.12 3.32 -18.31
C TRP A 30 -8.97 4.18 -17.35
N ALA A 31 -10.20 3.75 -17.08
CA ALA A 31 -11.14 4.48 -16.25
C ALA A 31 -11.60 3.63 -15.07
N ILE A 32 -12.01 4.31 -14.00
CA ILE A 32 -12.70 3.68 -12.88
C ILE A 32 -14.19 3.87 -13.18
N PRO A 33 -14.91 2.84 -13.65
CA PRO A 33 -16.33 2.98 -13.96
C PRO A 33 -17.15 3.19 -12.68
N ASP A 34 -18.36 3.71 -12.84
CA ASP A 34 -19.33 3.67 -11.75
C ASP A 34 -19.70 2.22 -11.44
N GLN A 35 -19.36 1.78 -10.23
CA GLN A 35 -19.61 0.43 -9.76
C GLN A 35 -20.63 0.43 -8.63
N GLU A 36 -21.41 -0.65 -8.56
CA GLU A 36 -22.34 -0.84 -7.45
C GLU A 36 -21.59 -0.90 -6.12
N ALA A 37 -22.14 -0.25 -5.09
CA ALA A 37 -21.58 -0.25 -3.74
C ALA A 37 -21.33 -1.66 -3.19
N ARG A 38 -22.17 -2.64 -3.57
CA ARG A 38 -22.01 -4.05 -3.19
C ARG A 38 -20.72 -4.65 -3.76
N HIS A 39 -20.38 -4.35 -5.00
CA HIS A 39 -19.15 -4.85 -5.62
C HIS A 39 -17.92 -4.21 -4.98
N ILE A 40 -17.94 -2.89 -4.73
CA ILE A 40 -16.86 -2.17 -4.02
C ILE A 40 -16.65 -2.78 -2.63
N TRP A 41 -17.73 -3.00 -1.88
CA TRP A 41 -17.69 -3.61 -0.55
C TRP A 41 -17.08 -5.02 -0.58
N ARG A 42 -17.48 -5.85 -1.55
CA ARG A 42 -16.91 -7.19 -1.74
C ARG A 42 -15.42 -7.13 -2.05
N THR A 43 -15.01 -6.26 -2.98
CA THR A 43 -13.60 -6.06 -3.35
C THR A 43 -12.78 -5.61 -2.14
N TRP A 44 -13.30 -4.65 -1.36
CA TRP A 44 -12.67 -4.22 -0.11
C TRP A 44 -12.49 -5.37 0.88
N LEU A 45 -13.53 -6.16 1.12
CA LEU A 45 -13.49 -7.28 2.04
C LEU A 45 -12.44 -8.32 1.62
N PHE A 46 -12.38 -8.65 0.32
CA PHE A 46 -11.35 -9.56 -0.21
C PHE A 46 -9.94 -9.01 -0.01
N VAL A 47 -9.72 -7.73 -0.31
CA VAL A 47 -8.42 -7.08 -0.11
C VAL A 47 -8.02 -7.08 1.36
N LEU A 48 -8.96 -6.78 2.26
CA LEU A 48 -8.74 -6.81 3.70
C LEU A 48 -8.37 -8.22 4.18
N VAL A 49 -9.13 -9.24 3.76
CA VAL A 49 -8.89 -10.63 4.14
C VAL A 49 -7.54 -11.11 3.61
N LEU A 50 -7.22 -10.87 2.33
CA LEU A 50 -5.95 -11.26 1.74
C LEU A 50 -4.77 -10.58 2.43
N GLY A 51 -4.88 -9.28 2.70
CA GLY A 51 -3.83 -8.53 3.41
C GLY A 51 -3.62 -9.06 4.82
N THR A 52 -4.70 -9.27 5.57
CA THR A 52 -4.64 -9.77 6.95
C THR A 52 -4.06 -11.19 7.02
N VAL A 53 -4.54 -12.09 6.16
CA VAL A 53 -4.07 -13.49 6.12
C VAL A 53 -2.63 -13.56 5.62
N GLY A 54 -2.28 -12.78 4.59
CA GLY A 54 -0.93 -12.73 4.04
C GLY A 54 0.10 -12.25 5.06
N GLU A 55 -0.13 -11.10 5.69
CA GLU A 55 0.76 -10.57 6.73
C GLU A 55 0.77 -11.42 7.99
N GLY A 56 -0.38 -12.00 8.37
CA GLY A 56 -0.48 -12.95 9.48
C GLY A 56 0.40 -14.19 9.25
N ALA A 57 0.30 -14.79 8.06
CA ALA A 57 1.12 -15.95 7.69
C ALA A 57 2.62 -15.62 7.66
N LEU A 58 3.00 -14.44 7.14
CA LEU A 58 4.38 -13.97 7.16
C LEU A 58 4.90 -13.76 8.58
N SER A 59 4.08 -13.20 9.47
CA SER A 59 4.43 -13.01 10.88
C SER A 59 4.67 -14.35 11.58
N VAL A 60 3.79 -15.33 11.37
CA VAL A 60 3.94 -16.70 11.90
C VAL A 60 5.22 -17.35 11.38
N TRP A 61 5.48 -17.25 10.06
CA TRP A 61 6.67 -17.78 9.43
C TRP A 61 7.96 -17.13 9.95
N ALA A 62 7.98 -15.80 10.10
CA ALA A 62 9.13 -15.07 10.62
C ALA A 62 9.43 -15.46 12.07
N ASN A 63 8.41 -15.57 12.91
CA ASN A 63 8.55 -16.05 14.30
C ASN A 63 9.09 -17.48 14.36
N TYR A 64 8.64 -18.35 13.48
CA TYR A 64 9.15 -19.71 13.37
C TYR A 64 10.64 -19.75 12.98
N MET A 65 11.05 -18.91 12.02
CA MET A 65 12.45 -18.79 11.61
C MET A 65 13.33 -18.21 12.71
N ARG A 66 12.86 -17.19 13.44
CA ARG A 66 13.57 -16.61 14.60
C ARG A 66 13.85 -17.67 15.67
N LYS A 67 12.87 -18.53 15.99
CA LYS A 67 13.05 -19.67 16.92
C LYS A 67 14.08 -20.70 16.44
N ARG A 68 14.37 -20.77 15.14
CA ARG A 68 15.39 -21.66 14.55
C ARG A 68 16.77 -21.02 14.47
N GLY A 69 16.99 -19.88 15.14
CA GLY A 69 18.29 -19.21 15.17
C GLY A 69 18.55 -18.31 13.96
N ALA A 70 17.50 -17.89 13.23
CA ALA A 70 17.66 -16.83 12.25
C ALA A 70 18.13 -15.54 12.95
N LEU A 71 19.28 -15.03 12.53
CA LEU A 71 19.89 -13.82 13.06
C LEU A 71 19.02 -12.61 12.67
N GLU A 72 18.57 -11.89 13.69
CA GLU A 72 18.15 -10.50 13.59
C GLU A 72 19.19 -9.67 14.32
N ASP A 73 19.64 -8.61 13.67
CA ASP A 73 20.64 -7.71 14.21
C ASP A 73 19.94 -6.45 14.76
N GLU A 74 20.47 -5.78 15.78
CA GLU A 74 19.91 -4.52 16.30
C GLU A 74 19.83 -3.44 15.19
N ARG A 75 20.67 -3.59 14.17
CA ARG A 75 20.67 -2.78 12.95
C ARG A 75 19.37 -2.91 12.15
N ASP A 76 18.78 -4.10 12.09
CA ASP A 76 17.54 -4.33 11.35
C ASP A 76 16.38 -3.51 11.95
N GLU A 77 16.37 -3.33 13.27
CA GLU A 77 15.36 -2.52 13.95
C GLU A 77 15.46 -1.04 13.57
N GLN A 78 16.69 -0.51 13.46
CA GLN A 78 16.92 0.85 12.99
C GLN A 78 16.51 1.04 11.52
N ILE A 79 16.74 0.03 10.68
CA ILE A 79 16.31 0.03 9.28
C ILE A 79 14.78 0.09 9.20
N ILE A 80 14.09 -0.77 9.94
CA ILE A 80 12.63 -0.79 9.98
C ILE A 80 12.08 0.57 10.45
N ALA A 81 12.64 1.15 11.52
CA ALA A 81 12.21 2.44 12.03
C ALA A 81 12.43 3.60 11.03
N ARG A 82 13.53 3.58 10.26
CA ARG A 82 13.78 4.55 9.19
C ARG A 82 12.79 4.36 8.03
N ALA A 83 12.59 3.12 7.59
CA ALA A 83 11.65 2.82 6.52
C ALA A 83 10.20 3.18 6.88
N ASP A 84 9.81 2.99 8.14
CA ASP A 84 8.48 3.35 8.63
C ASP A 84 8.25 4.87 8.60
N ARG A 85 9.24 5.66 9.03
CA ARG A 85 9.20 7.13 8.92
C ARG A 85 9.06 7.61 7.47
N LEU A 86 9.76 6.98 6.53
CA LEU A 86 9.64 7.31 5.10
C LEU A 86 8.26 6.93 4.55
N GLY A 87 7.73 5.77 4.92
CA GLY A 87 6.36 5.38 4.56
C GLY A 87 5.31 6.37 5.06
N LEU A 88 5.44 6.81 6.32
CA LEU A 88 4.57 7.84 6.91
C LEU A 88 4.71 9.20 6.19
N PHE A 89 5.93 9.60 5.84
CA PHE A 89 6.16 10.83 5.09
C PHE A 89 5.51 10.80 3.71
N VAL A 90 5.66 9.69 2.97
CA VAL A 90 4.98 9.50 1.67
C VAL A 90 3.46 9.54 1.85
N GLY A 91 2.91 8.89 2.88
CA GLY A 91 1.49 8.94 3.19
C GLY A 91 1.01 10.37 3.47
N PHE A 92 1.78 11.14 4.26
CA PHE A 92 1.49 12.54 4.51
C PHE A 92 1.48 13.37 3.22
N CYS A 93 2.48 13.22 2.36
CA CYS A 93 2.52 13.89 1.06
C CYS A 93 1.33 13.51 0.18
N ALA A 94 1.01 12.21 0.10
CA ALA A 94 -0.11 11.72 -0.71
C ALA A 94 -1.45 12.28 -0.23
N ILE A 95 -1.71 12.27 1.08
CA ILE A 95 -2.93 12.85 1.66
C ILE A 95 -3.02 14.36 1.36
N ASN A 96 -1.90 15.11 1.48
CA ASN A 96 -1.90 16.53 1.16
C ASN A 96 -2.21 16.79 -0.33
N VAL A 97 -1.69 15.96 -1.24
CA VAL A 97 -2.03 16.03 -2.67
C VAL A 97 -3.53 15.78 -2.88
N LEU A 98 -4.13 14.82 -2.16
CA LEU A 98 -5.57 14.57 -2.24
C LEU A 98 -6.40 15.75 -1.71
N ILE A 99 -6.01 16.32 -0.57
CA ILE A 99 -6.65 17.51 0.00
C ILE A 99 -6.58 18.66 -1.01
N TRP A 100 -5.40 18.91 -1.58
CA TRP A 100 -5.22 19.93 -2.60
C TRP A 100 -6.13 19.70 -3.81
N GLN A 101 -6.20 18.47 -4.32
CA GLN A 101 -7.07 18.11 -5.45
C GLN A 101 -8.56 18.34 -5.13
N ILE A 102 -9.02 17.97 -3.93
CA ILE A 102 -10.40 18.18 -3.47
C ILE A 102 -10.72 19.69 -3.39
N LEU A 103 -9.84 20.48 -2.76
CA LEU A 103 -10.01 21.93 -2.64
C LEU A 103 -10.00 22.61 -4.01
N TRP A 104 -9.10 22.18 -4.91
CA TRP A 104 -9.01 22.69 -6.27
C TRP A 104 -10.29 22.43 -7.08
N GLN A 105 -10.85 21.22 -6.97
CA GLN A 105 -12.12 20.87 -7.61
C GLN A 105 -13.32 21.64 -7.05
N SER A 106 -13.30 21.97 -5.76
CA SER A 106 -14.38 22.73 -5.13
C SER A 106 -14.40 24.22 -5.53
N THR A 107 -13.26 24.76 -5.97
CA THR A 107 -13.11 26.19 -6.25
C THR A 107 -13.24 26.54 -7.74
N LEU A 108 -13.01 25.59 -8.65
CA LEU A 108 -13.06 25.84 -10.09
C LEU A 108 -14.31 25.23 -10.75
N PRO A 109 -15.07 26.01 -11.55
CA PRO A 109 -16.35 25.58 -12.12
C PRO A 109 -16.25 24.64 -13.32
N ALA A 110 -15.05 24.33 -13.82
CA ALA A 110 -14.86 23.46 -14.99
C ALA A 110 -13.87 22.33 -14.68
N PRO A 111 -14.21 21.06 -14.98
CA PRO A 111 -13.26 19.96 -14.87
C PRO A 111 -12.17 20.10 -15.95
N MET A 112 -10.95 20.44 -15.53
CA MET A 112 -9.76 20.45 -16.40
C MET A 112 -9.18 19.04 -16.57
N LEU A 113 -8.60 18.79 -17.75
CA LEU A 113 -7.85 17.57 -18.08
C LEU A 113 -6.75 17.30 -17.03
N GLY A 114 -6.75 16.09 -16.47
CA GLY A 114 -5.76 15.63 -15.48
C GLY A 114 -6.22 15.66 -14.02
N THR A 115 -7.48 16.02 -13.75
CA THR A 115 -8.06 15.92 -12.41
C THR A 115 -8.83 14.60 -12.23
N PHE A 116 -8.58 13.87 -11.15
CA PHE A 116 -9.37 12.69 -10.78
C PHE A 116 -10.67 13.16 -10.15
N ASN A 117 -11.83 12.77 -10.64
CA ASN A 117 -13.09 13.14 -9.97
C ASN A 117 -13.25 12.35 -8.65
N ILE A 118 -12.60 12.87 -7.59
CA ILE A 118 -12.53 12.28 -6.25
C ILE A 118 -13.88 12.38 -5.52
N GLN A 119 -14.85 13.12 -6.07
CA GLN A 119 -16.22 13.14 -5.55
C GLN A 119 -17.00 11.85 -5.88
N HIS A 120 -16.57 11.08 -6.88
CA HIS A 120 -17.13 9.76 -7.13
C HIS A 120 -16.59 8.72 -6.15
N LEU A 121 -17.51 8.03 -5.47
CA LEU A 121 -17.20 7.01 -4.46
C LEU A 121 -16.21 5.94 -4.95
N PRO A 122 -16.36 5.33 -6.15
CA PRO A 122 -15.41 4.32 -6.62
C PRO A 122 -13.99 4.87 -6.81
N THR A 123 -13.88 6.07 -7.37
CA THR A 123 -12.59 6.77 -7.56
C THR A 123 -11.93 7.09 -6.23
N MET A 124 -12.69 7.66 -5.29
CA MET A 124 -12.20 7.97 -3.95
C MET A 124 -11.71 6.70 -3.24
N PHE A 125 -12.50 5.64 -3.28
CA PHE A 125 -12.14 4.35 -2.70
C PHE A 125 -10.83 3.80 -3.29
N PHE A 126 -10.74 3.73 -4.63
CA PHE A 126 -9.56 3.21 -5.31
C PHE A 126 -8.30 4.03 -4.99
N VAL A 127 -8.41 5.36 -5.00
CA VAL A 127 -7.30 6.26 -4.73
C VAL A 127 -6.82 6.11 -3.29
N LEU A 128 -7.73 6.07 -2.31
CA LEU A 128 -7.36 5.86 -0.90
C LEU A 128 -6.67 4.51 -0.68
N MET A 129 -7.21 3.44 -1.27
CA MET A 129 -6.57 2.12 -1.21
C MET A 129 -5.19 2.14 -1.88
N SER A 130 -5.04 2.80 -3.02
CA SER A 130 -3.76 2.95 -3.72
C SER A 130 -2.72 3.67 -2.87
N VAL A 131 -3.12 4.72 -2.12
CA VAL A 131 -2.22 5.41 -1.18
C VAL A 131 -1.76 4.47 -0.06
N LEU A 132 -2.65 3.64 0.50
CA LEU A 132 -2.28 2.66 1.53
C LEU A 132 -1.25 1.65 1.00
N PHE A 133 -1.50 1.10 -0.20
CA PHE A 133 -0.56 0.18 -0.86
C PHE A 133 0.77 0.86 -1.21
N LEU A 134 0.74 2.12 -1.63
CA LEU A 134 1.94 2.90 -1.91
C LEU A 134 2.79 3.09 -0.64
N CYS A 135 2.18 3.48 0.47
CA CYS A 135 2.89 3.65 1.75
C CYS A 135 3.53 2.34 2.21
N HIS A 136 2.78 1.24 2.14
CA HIS A 136 3.28 -0.09 2.46
C HIS A 136 4.41 -0.51 1.53
N GLY A 137 4.23 -0.35 0.21
CA GLY A 137 5.23 -0.68 -0.81
C GLY A 137 6.53 0.09 -0.61
N VAL A 138 6.45 1.42 -0.40
CA VAL A 138 7.62 2.26 -0.11
C VAL A 138 8.34 1.75 1.13
N LYS A 139 7.63 1.46 2.22
CA LYS A 139 8.25 0.89 3.43
C LYS A 139 9.03 -0.40 3.12
N GLN A 140 8.42 -1.36 2.41
CA GLN A 140 9.11 -2.63 2.09
C GLN A 140 10.30 -2.43 1.15
N VAL A 141 10.16 -1.57 0.13
CA VAL A 141 11.25 -1.24 -0.80
C VAL A 141 12.40 -0.55 -0.05
N MET A 142 12.10 0.35 0.89
CA MET A 142 13.13 1.00 1.69
C MET A 142 13.85 0.02 2.61
N ILE A 143 13.15 -0.95 3.21
CA ILE A 143 13.80 -2.01 4.00
C ILE A 143 14.78 -2.80 3.11
N LEU A 144 14.38 -3.16 1.89
CA LEU A 144 15.24 -3.89 0.96
C LEU A 144 16.45 -3.07 0.50
N ILE A 145 16.27 -1.78 0.24
CA ILE A 145 17.36 -0.89 -0.20
C ILE A 145 18.35 -0.64 0.95
N LEU A 146 17.84 -0.30 2.13
CA LEU A 146 18.67 -0.02 3.30
C LEU A 146 19.41 -1.28 3.78
N GLY A 147 18.78 -2.45 3.75
CA GLY A 147 19.42 -3.72 4.09
C GLY A 147 20.55 -4.09 3.12
N ARG A 148 20.41 -3.79 1.82
CA ARG A 148 21.46 -4.04 0.80
C ARG A 148 22.63 -3.06 0.86
N LEU A 149 22.40 -1.84 1.33
CA LEU A 149 23.41 -0.78 1.42
C LEU A 149 24.22 -0.83 2.71
N SER A 150 23.79 -1.65 3.68
CA SER A 150 24.34 -1.74 5.03
C SER A 150 25.18 -3.01 5.21
#